data_AF-A0QVK7-F1
#
_entry.id   AF-A0QVK7-F1
#
_cell.length_a   1.000
_cell.length_b   1.000
_cell.length_c   1.000
_cell.angle_alpha   90.00
_cell.angle_beta   90.00
_cell.angle_gamma   90.00
#
_symmetry.space_group_name_H-M   'P 1'
#
loop_
_entity.id
_entity.type
_entity.pdbx_description
1 polymer ?
#
loop_
_entity_poly.entity_id
_entity_poly.type
_entity_poly.pdbx_seq_one_letter_code
_entity_poly.pdbx_strand_id
1 'polypeptide(L)'
;MKRMFWAGFAVVILIIAGGVSYLASGSPDGLDSATLKGCQVVETDHGEELTGDCIAQHATEHPMAASPLADYSIGGRTGTGGVAGIIGALVTVLIAGGAFRMIARRKHTLGR
;
A
#
# COMPACT_ATOMS: atom_id res chain seq x y z
N MET A 1 -8.46 -0.37 30.63
CA MET A 1 -9.13 0.49 29.61
C MET A 1 -8.18 0.89 28.47
N LYS A 2 -7.09 1.65 28.70
CA LYS A 2 -6.16 2.06 27.62
C LYS A 2 -5.57 0.91 26.78
N ARG A 3 -5.14 -0.19 27.41
CA ARG A 3 -4.55 -1.33 26.67
C ARG A 3 -5.55 -2.03 25.75
N MET A 4 -6.81 -2.15 26.17
CA MET A 4 -7.87 -2.79 25.41
C MET A 4 -8.29 -1.93 24.20
N PHE A 5 -8.27 -0.61 24.36
CA PHE A 5 -8.48 0.33 23.26
C PHE A 5 -7.41 0.17 22.17
N TRP A 6 -6.13 0.16 22.56
CA TRP A 6 -5.02 -0.05 21.60
C TRP A 6 -5.07 -1.42 20.93
N ALA A 7 -5.41 -2.47 21.67
CA ALA A 7 -5.58 -3.81 21.10
C ALA A 7 -6.74 -3.86 20.09
N GLY A 8 -7.88 -3.25 20.42
CA GLY A 8 -9.02 -3.15 19.50
C GLY A 8 -8.64 -2.41 18.22
N PHE A 9 -7.96 -1.27 18.33
CA PHE A 9 -7.51 -0.51 17.16
C PHE A 9 -6.50 -1.29 16.31
N ALA A 10 -5.57 -2.01 16.93
CA ALA A 10 -4.64 -2.88 16.22
C ALA A 10 -5.36 -3.99 15.44
N VAL A 11 -6.38 -4.60 16.04
CA VAL A 11 -7.21 -5.61 15.35
C VAL A 11 -7.94 -4.99 14.16
N VAL A 12 -8.55 -3.81 14.32
CA VAL A 12 -9.23 -3.09 13.23
C VAL A 12 -8.26 -2.78 12.08
N ILE A 13 -7.05 -2.30 12.37
CA ILE A 13 -6.02 -2.05 11.36
C ILE A 13 -5.72 -3.33 10.58
N LEU A 14 -5.50 -4.46 11.26
CA LEU A 14 -5.16 -5.73 10.60
C LEU A 14 -6.33 -6.26 9.75
N ILE A 15 -7.57 -6.11 10.21
CA ILE A 15 -8.76 -6.47 9.43
C ILE A 15 -8.85 -5.61 8.17
N ILE A 16 -8.62 -4.30 8.27
CA ILE A 16 -8.67 -3.42 7.12
C ILE A 16 -7.55 -3.75 6.12
N ALA A 17 -6.31 -3.80 6.61
CA ALA A 17 -5.12 -4.02 5.77
C ALA A 17 -5.05 -5.42 5.15
N GLY A 18 -5.57 -6.43 5.85
CA GLY A 18 -5.51 -7.82 5.43
C GLY A 18 -6.77 -8.34 4.77
N GLY A 19 -7.94 -7.95 5.28
CA GLY A 19 -9.23 -8.48 4.83
C GLY A 19 -9.95 -7.53 3.89
N VAL A 20 -10.22 -6.31 4.35
CA VAL A 20 -11.02 -5.33 3.57
C VAL A 20 -10.32 -4.95 2.27
N SER A 21 -8.99 -4.96 2.23
CA SER A 21 -8.21 -4.71 1.02
C SER A 21 -8.57 -5.61 -0.17
N TYR A 22 -9.06 -6.83 0.05
CA TYR A 22 -9.52 -7.70 -1.05
C TYR A 22 -10.85 -7.27 -1.66
N LEU A 23 -11.60 -6.41 -0.98
CA LEU A 23 -12.85 -5.83 -1.50
C LEU A 23 -12.58 -4.55 -2.31
N ALA A 24 -11.32 -4.12 -2.44
CA ALA A 24 -10.98 -3.00 -3.30
C ALA A 24 -11.23 -3.36 -4.77
N SER A 25 -11.66 -2.38 -5.56
CA SER A 25 -11.86 -2.54 -7.01
C SER A 25 -10.54 -2.89 -7.70
N GLY A 26 -10.53 -4.01 -8.45
CA GLY A 26 -9.32 -4.57 -9.03
C GLY A 26 -8.81 -3.85 -10.27
N SER A 27 -9.66 -3.55 -11.25
CA SER A 27 -9.26 -2.89 -12.51
C SER A 27 -10.48 -2.37 -13.28
N PRO A 28 -10.54 -1.08 -13.67
CA PRO A 28 -9.61 -0.02 -13.27
C PRO A 28 -9.86 0.38 -11.80
N ASP A 29 -8.79 0.60 -11.04
CA ASP A 29 -8.92 1.22 -9.72
C ASP A 29 -9.28 2.72 -9.85
N GLY A 30 -9.41 3.41 -8.72
CA GLY A 30 -9.76 4.84 -8.73
C GLY A 30 -8.70 5.73 -9.40
N LEU A 31 -7.42 5.36 -9.30
CA LEU A 31 -6.31 6.08 -9.90
C LEU A 31 -6.30 5.84 -11.41
N ASP A 32 -6.36 4.57 -11.84
CA ASP A 32 -6.41 4.14 -13.22
C ASP A 32 -7.61 4.76 -13.95
N SER A 33 -8.77 4.79 -13.29
CA SER A 33 -9.98 5.42 -13.85
C SER A 33 -9.78 6.91 -14.15
N ALA A 34 -8.92 7.60 -13.39
CA ALA A 34 -8.58 9.00 -13.60
C ALA A 34 -7.45 9.18 -14.63
N THR A 35 -6.43 8.31 -14.62
CA THR A 35 -5.26 8.42 -15.49
C THR A 35 -5.52 7.94 -16.92
N LEU A 36 -6.46 7.01 -17.12
CA LEU A 36 -6.87 6.49 -18.43
C LEU A 36 -7.87 7.39 -19.17
N LYS A 37 -8.32 8.49 -18.57
CA LYS A 37 -9.24 9.43 -19.24
C LYS A 37 -8.59 10.00 -20.51
N GLY A 38 -9.19 9.72 -21.66
CA GLY A 38 -8.67 10.13 -22.98
C GLY A 38 -7.92 9.02 -23.74
N CYS A 39 -7.74 7.85 -23.11
CA CYS A 39 -7.21 6.65 -23.75
C CYS A 39 -8.27 5.55 -23.87
N GLN A 40 -8.04 4.65 -24.82
CA GLN A 40 -8.70 3.37 -24.95
C GLN A 40 -7.67 2.27 -24.65
N VAL A 41 -8.08 1.28 -23.86
CA VAL A 41 -7.28 0.06 -23.62
C VAL A 41 -7.64 -0.93 -24.73
N VAL A 42 -6.63 -1.32 -25.52
CA VAL A 42 -6.77 -2.27 -26.63
C VAL A 42 -5.96 -3.50 -26.30
N GLU A 43 -6.57 -4.67 -26.39
CA GLU A 43 -5.87 -5.94 -26.15
C GLU A 43 -5.20 -6.40 -27.45
N THR A 44 -3.89 -6.60 -27.40
CA THR A 44 -3.04 -7.00 -28.53
C THR A 44 -2.37 -8.35 -28.26
N ASP A 45 -1.76 -8.95 -29.27
CA ASP A 45 -0.99 -10.20 -29.14
C ASP A 45 0.18 -10.09 -28.13
N HIS A 46 0.59 -8.86 -27.80
CA HIS A 46 1.68 -8.56 -26.87
C HIS A 46 1.18 -8.08 -25.49
N GLY A 47 -0.13 -8.04 -25.25
CA GLY A 47 -0.76 -7.55 -24.01
C GLY A 47 -1.65 -6.33 -24.21
N GLU A 48 -1.98 -5.65 -23.11
CA GLU A 48 -2.78 -4.42 -23.13
C GLU A 48 -1.95 -3.22 -23.64
N GLU A 49 -2.46 -2.51 -24.64
CA GLU A 49 -1.87 -1.30 -25.21
C GLU A 49 -2.83 -0.11 -25.07
N LEU A 50 -2.29 1.07 -24.75
CA LEU A 50 -3.08 2.29 -24.60
C LEU A 50 -3.03 3.12 -25.89
N THR A 51 -4.19 3.41 -26.48
CA THR A 51 -4.31 4.29 -27.66
C THR A 51 -5.07 5.57 -27.30
N GLY A 52 -4.55 6.76 -27.64
CA GLY A 52 -5.22 8.04 -27.42
C GLY A 52 -4.26 9.12 -26.93
N ASP A 53 -4.74 10.01 -26.06
CA ASP A 53 -3.92 10.99 -25.32
C ASP A 53 -4.38 11.01 -23.86
N CYS A 54 -3.55 10.50 -22.95
CA CYS A 54 -3.85 10.45 -21.51
C CYS A 54 -2.57 10.36 -20.67
N ILE A 55 -2.73 10.55 -19.35
CA ILE A 55 -1.60 10.55 -18.39
C ILE A 55 -0.92 9.17 -18.34
N ALA A 56 -1.69 8.09 -18.42
CA ALA A 56 -1.18 6.73 -18.29
C ALA A 56 -0.18 6.32 -19.39
N GLN A 57 -0.20 6.95 -20.58
CA GLN A 57 0.78 6.66 -21.65
C GLN A 57 2.21 7.05 -21.30
N HIS A 58 2.38 7.93 -20.32
CA HIS A 58 3.69 8.34 -19.82
C HIS A 58 4.09 7.61 -18.54
N ALA A 59 3.37 6.55 -18.16
CA ALA A 59 3.79 5.67 -17.08
C ALA A 59 5.15 5.05 -17.43
N THR A 60 6.07 5.07 -16.47
CA THR A 60 7.42 4.51 -16.62
C THR A 60 7.67 3.55 -15.47
N GLU A 61 8.54 2.58 -15.73
CA GLU A 61 8.97 1.67 -14.68
C GLU A 61 9.66 2.41 -13.53
N HIS A 62 9.24 2.06 -12.32
CA HIS A 62 9.75 2.66 -11.11
C HIS A 62 10.94 1.85 -10.59
N PRO A 63 11.92 2.47 -9.91
CA PRO A 63 13.16 1.78 -9.49
C PRO A 63 12.91 0.62 -8.52
N MET A 64 11.75 0.60 -7.88
CA MET A 64 11.31 -0.45 -6.95
C MET A 64 10.37 -1.47 -7.60
N ALA A 65 10.18 -1.45 -8.92
CA ALA A 65 9.37 -2.45 -9.64
C ALA A 65 9.87 -3.89 -9.40
N ALA A 66 11.18 -4.07 -9.21
CA ALA A 66 11.78 -5.37 -8.88
C ALA A 66 11.70 -5.74 -7.38
N SER A 67 11.08 -4.91 -6.54
CA SER A 67 10.95 -5.18 -5.10
C SER A 67 10.04 -6.37 -4.84
N PRO A 68 10.30 -7.21 -3.82
CA PRO A 68 9.41 -8.31 -3.46
C PRO A 68 8.04 -7.84 -2.95
N LEU A 69 7.84 -6.54 -2.70
CA LEU A 69 6.56 -5.95 -2.31
C LEU A 69 5.96 -5.02 -3.38
N ALA A 70 6.50 -5.06 -4.61
CA ALA A 70 5.93 -4.33 -5.74
C ALA A 70 4.50 -4.79 -6.04
N ASP A 71 3.71 -3.87 -6.62
CA ASP A 71 2.31 -4.10 -7.00
C ASP A 71 1.44 -4.62 -5.85
N TYR A 72 1.78 -4.22 -4.62
CA TYR A 72 1.13 -4.66 -3.38
C TYR A 72 1.12 -6.19 -3.23
N SER A 73 2.07 -6.91 -3.83
CA SER A 73 2.12 -8.38 -3.84
C SER A 73 3.32 -8.91 -3.04
N ILE A 74 3.41 -10.23 -2.84
CA ILE A 74 4.59 -10.89 -2.25
C ILE A 74 5.29 -11.70 -3.33
N GLY A 75 6.33 -11.09 -3.91
CA GLY A 75 7.12 -11.66 -5.00
C GLY A 75 6.30 -11.88 -6.26
N GLY A 76 5.43 -10.93 -6.62
CA GLY A 76 4.59 -11.00 -7.82
C GLY A 76 3.41 -11.98 -7.73
N ARG A 77 3.14 -12.58 -6.57
CA ARG A 77 2.05 -13.54 -6.40
C ARG A 77 0.70 -12.84 -6.33
N THR A 78 -0.17 -13.14 -7.28
CA THR A 78 -1.55 -12.63 -7.31
C THR A 78 -2.31 -13.03 -6.04
N GLY A 79 -3.20 -12.15 -5.57
CA GLY A 79 -4.01 -12.41 -4.37
C GLY A 79 -3.25 -12.35 -3.04
N THR A 80 -2.00 -11.88 -3.01
CA THR A 80 -1.24 -11.67 -1.76
C THR A 80 -1.30 -10.24 -1.21
N GLY A 81 -2.15 -9.40 -1.80
CA GLY A 81 -2.45 -8.01 -1.43
C GLY A 81 -2.60 -7.76 0.07
N GLY A 82 -3.49 -8.51 0.70
CA GLY A 82 -3.77 -8.35 2.13
C GLY A 82 -2.57 -8.69 3.02
N VAL A 83 -1.76 -9.68 2.63
CA VAL A 83 -0.56 -10.05 3.41
C VAL A 83 0.50 -8.95 3.29
N ALA A 84 0.71 -8.41 2.09
CA ALA A 84 1.59 -7.26 1.89
C ALA A 84 1.11 -6.05 2.72
N GLY A 85 -0.21 -5.79 2.76
CA GLY A 85 -0.83 -4.76 3.58
C GLY A 85 -0.57 -4.94 5.08
N ILE A 86 -0.72 -6.15 5.62
CA ILE A 86 -0.41 -6.47 7.02
C ILE A 86 1.06 -6.20 7.33
N ILE A 87 1.97 -6.65 6.48
CA ILE A 87 3.42 -6.43 6.65
C ILE A 87 3.71 -4.92 6.71
N GLY A 88 3.18 -4.14 5.76
CA GLY A 88 3.34 -2.69 5.73
C GLY A 88 2.82 -2.00 6.98
N ALA A 89 1.65 -2.40 7.48
CA ALA A 89 1.07 -1.86 8.71
C ALA A 89 1.95 -2.15 9.94
N LEU A 90 2.44 -3.38 10.09
CA LEU A 90 3.32 -3.77 11.20
C LEU A 90 4.64 -3.01 11.16
N VAL A 91 5.28 -2.92 9.99
CA VAL A 91 6.53 -2.17 9.80
C VAL A 91 6.33 -0.70 10.19
N THR A 92 5.23 -0.08 9.76
CA THR A 92 4.93 1.32 10.09
C THR A 92 4.77 1.52 11.60
N VAL A 93 4.03 0.65 12.29
CA VAL A 93 3.84 0.73 13.74
C VAL A 93 5.16 0.57 14.49
N LEU A 94 6.02 -0.36 14.06
CA LEU A 94 7.32 -0.59 14.68
C LEU A 94 8.25 0.63 14.49
N ILE A 95 8.34 1.16 13.27
CA ILE A 95 9.21 2.31 12.97
C ILE A 95 8.70 3.55 13.71
N ALA A 96 7.43 3.90 13.55
CA ALA A 96 6.85 5.09 14.18
C ALA A 96 6.88 4.97 15.71
N GLY A 97 6.45 3.83 16.27
CA GLY A 97 6.47 3.57 17.70
C GLY A 97 7.88 3.63 18.29
N GLY A 98 8.87 3.06 17.58
CA GLY A 98 10.29 3.13 17.94
C GLY A 98 10.82 4.57 17.93
N ALA A 99 10.55 5.32 16.86
CA ALA A 99 10.97 6.71 16.73
C ALA A 99 10.36 7.59 17.83
N PHE A 100 9.04 7.51 18.05
CA PHE A 100 8.38 8.27 19.12
C PHE A 100 8.88 7.90 20.50
N ARG A 101 9.14 6.62 20.77
CA ARG A 101 9.73 6.18 22.04
C ARG A 101 11.13 6.74 22.24
N MET A 102 11.96 6.80 21.20
CA MET A 102 13.29 7.40 21.26
C MET A 102 13.21 8.90 21.58
N ILE A 103 12.34 9.63 20.90
CA ILE A 103 12.14 11.08 21.11
C ILE A 103 11.61 11.36 22.52
N ALA A 104 10.61 10.59 22.98
CA ALA A 104 10.03 10.75 24.31
C ALA A 104 11.03 10.48 25.44
N ARG A 105 11.95 9.52 25.25
CA ARG A 105 13.01 9.22 26.23
C ARG A 105 13.96 10.39 26.45
N ARG A 106 14.32 11.15 25.39
CA ARG A 106 15.23 12.30 25.50
C ARG A 106 14.67 13.41 26.40
N LYS A 107 13.35 13.62 26.41
CA LYS A 107 12.71 14.61 27.29
C LYS A 107 12.79 14.24 28.77
N HIS A 108 12.77 12.96 29.11
CA HIS A 108 12.88 12.50 30.49
C HIS A 108 14.30 12.65 31.08
N THR A 109 15.34 12.65 30.23
CA THR A 109 16.74 12.76 30.68
C THR A 109 17.18 14.22 30.88
N LEU A 110 16.56 15.17 30.17
CA LEU A 110 16.86 16.62 30.28
C LEU A 110 16.00 17.36 31.32
N GLY A 111 14.97 16.71 31.86
CA GLY A 111 14.08 17.27 32.89
C GLY A 111 14.36 16.77 34.31
N ARG A 112 15.55 16.20 34.57
CA ARG A 112 16.02 15.79 35.89
C ARG A 112 17.32 16.50 36.22
#